data_AF-A0A7S4B8P3-F1
#
_entry.id   AF-A0A7S4B8P3-F1
#
_cell.length_a   1.000
_cell.length_b   1.000
_cell.length_c   1.000
_cell.angle_alpha   90.00
_cell.angle_beta   90.00
_cell.angle_gamma   90.00
#
_symmetry.space_group_name_H-M   'P 1'
#
loop_
_entity.id
_entity.type
_entity.pdbx_description
1 polymer ?
#
loop_
_entity_poly.entity_id
_entity_poly.type
_entity_poly.pdbx_seq_one_letter_code
_entity_poly.pdbx_strand_id
1 'polypeptide(L)'
;MASTPAVHWPPRLLAAAVTLSVVHGQTQRLLGLATDRHDQSASLMDTKLLTLSPFLMAHDAGSGYLGEGLVNAWTKTQSGGLRQQLDCGARAFDARPTMHPKYGLIWHHGIVNIHHRFEMSLVDIMHWCEAHPSELVLLMISQCAGTGCLQAVRAVFAKHNVRDLRECDTLGDLTYADATAQAALPMGGSLLAVTGPPAQSGGVACSVGNYDPSQTCAGFVRRGAQDASSVHACGRSILHENSPLTEPLLTSDEIALLQDCARNGSISKVDKSAAYGCWRTDTFQDVPIGRMLTQLDAAAAAIGNGTRFTQMQALWQESAWSVLAGSVRNSSLLQDESRSGLNSMLEMWLRGKRWSQINFLEVNNICDGGPRLRDALRGLAQQPSP
;
A
#
# COMPACT_ATOMS: atom_id res chain seq x y z
N MET A 1 -27.27 -55.62 -32.37
CA MET A 1 -27.69 -56.61 -31.36
C MET A 1 -26.43 -57.26 -30.81
N ALA A 2 -25.99 -56.85 -29.63
CA ALA A 2 -24.86 -57.44 -28.90
C ALA A 2 -25.22 -57.39 -27.41
N SER A 3 -25.25 -58.55 -26.78
CA SER A 3 -25.64 -58.79 -25.39
C SER A 3 -24.45 -58.58 -24.45
N THR A 4 -24.62 -57.75 -23.43
CA THR A 4 -23.70 -57.62 -22.29
C THR A 4 -23.94 -58.72 -21.25
N PRO A 5 -22.89 -59.28 -20.61
CA PRO A 5 -23.07 -60.27 -19.55
C PRO A 5 -23.31 -59.61 -18.19
N ALA A 6 -24.16 -60.24 -17.38
CA ALA A 6 -24.46 -59.85 -16.01
C ALA A 6 -23.31 -60.24 -15.07
N VAL A 7 -22.88 -59.30 -14.22
CA VAL A 7 -21.91 -59.52 -13.15
C VAL A 7 -22.66 -59.84 -11.86
N HIS A 8 -22.45 -61.05 -11.33
CA HIS A 8 -22.92 -61.47 -10.01
C HIS A 8 -22.00 -60.91 -8.91
N TRP A 9 -22.58 -60.24 -7.91
CA TRP A 9 -21.91 -59.86 -6.66
C TRP A 9 -22.28 -60.84 -5.53
N PRO A 10 -21.33 -61.24 -4.66
CA PRO A 10 -21.61 -62.09 -3.51
C PRO A 10 -22.23 -61.30 -2.33
N PRO A 11 -23.07 -61.92 -1.49
CA PRO A 11 -23.77 -61.25 -0.41
C PRO A 11 -22.91 -61.22 0.86
N ARG A 12 -22.18 -60.12 1.09
CA ARG A 12 -21.62 -59.78 2.41
C ARG A 12 -21.59 -58.26 2.62
N LEU A 13 -22.76 -57.67 2.82
CA LEU A 13 -22.92 -56.32 3.39
C LEU A 13 -24.20 -56.30 4.23
N LEU A 14 -24.09 -56.65 5.52
CA LEU A 14 -25.16 -56.44 6.51
C LEU A 14 -24.57 -56.47 7.92
N ALA A 15 -23.58 -55.62 8.17
CA ALA A 15 -23.12 -55.26 9.52
C ALA A 15 -22.22 -54.00 9.50
N ALA A 16 -22.73 -52.87 8.98
CA ALA A 16 -22.05 -51.57 9.10
C ALA A 16 -23.01 -50.38 8.99
N ALA A 17 -24.24 -50.51 9.50
CA ALA A 17 -25.28 -49.48 9.36
C ALA A 17 -25.79 -48.89 10.68
N VAL A 18 -25.07 -49.04 11.80
CA VAL A 18 -25.50 -48.49 13.12
C VAL A 18 -24.45 -47.55 13.76
N THR A 19 -23.39 -47.18 13.04
CA THR A 19 -22.37 -46.22 13.52
C THR A 19 -22.15 -45.03 12.58
N LEU A 20 -23.17 -44.65 11.80
CA LEU A 20 -23.10 -43.47 10.91
C LEU A 20 -24.09 -42.33 11.26
N SER A 21 -24.89 -42.46 12.33
CA SER A 21 -25.82 -41.40 12.75
C SER A 21 -25.26 -40.46 13.82
N VAL A 22 -24.15 -40.81 14.47
CA VAL A 22 -23.49 -39.95 15.48
C VAL A 22 -22.52 -38.94 14.84
N VAL A 23 -21.99 -39.25 13.65
CA VAL A 23 -21.04 -38.36 12.95
C VAL A 23 -21.76 -37.19 12.26
N HIS A 24 -22.98 -37.39 11.72
CA HIS A 24 -23.76 -36.32 11.07
C HIS A 24 -24.25 -35.22 12.04
N GLY A 25 -24.50 -35.57 13.31
CA GLY A 25 -24.90 -34.58 14.33
C GLY A 25 -23.76 -33.67 14.81
N GLN A 26 -22.51 -34.15 14.76
CA GLN A 26 -21.34 -33.33 15.11
C GLN A 26 -20.90 -32.41 13.96
N THR A 27 -21.08 -32.80 12.69
CA THR A 27 -20.74 -31.94 11.55
C THR A 27 -21.68 -30.74 11.44
N GLN A 28 -22.98 -30.89 11.75
CA GLN A 28 -23.92 -29.76 11.78
C GLN A 28 -23.65 -28.78 12.93
N ARG A 29 -23.18 -29.25 14.09
CA ARG A 29 -22.76 -28.36 15.19
C ARG A 29 -21.49 -27.56 14.84
N LEU A 30 -20.55 -28.14 14.09
CA LEU A 30 -19.36 -27.43 13.64
C LEU A 30 -19.65 -26.41 12.53
N LEU A 31 -20.61 -26.68 11.65
CA LEU A 31 -21.06 -25.72 10.62
C LEU A 31 -21.82 -24.54 11.25
N GLY A 32 -22.70 -24.76 12.23
CA GLY A 32 -23.39 -23.68 12.95
C GLY A 32 -22.45 -22.78 13.77
N LEU A 33 -21.39 -23.35 14.36
CA LEU A 33 -20.37 -22.59 15.10
C LEU A 33 -19.39 -21.80 14.20
N ALA A 34 -19.37 -22.09 12.90
CA ALA A 34 -18.58 -21.35 11.93
C ALA A 34 -19.37 -20.18 11.33
N THR A 35 -20.68 -20.35 11.11
CA THR A 35 -21.57 -19.26 10.64
C THR A 35 -21.74 -18.17 11.70
N ASP A 36 -21.90 -18.53 12.97
CA ASP A 36 -22.03 -17.55 14.07
C ASP A 36 -20.78 -16.68 14.27
N ARG A 37 -19.58 -17.22 14.00
CA ARG A 37 -18.33 -16.46 14.16
C ARG A 37 -18.09 -15.46 13.04
N HIS A 38 -18.57 -15.75 11.82
CA HIS A 38 -18.46 -14.81 10.72
C HIS A 38 -19.36 -13.60 10.94
N ASP A 39 -20.58 -13.80 11.43
CA ASP A 39 -21.56 -12.74 11.69
C ASP A 39 -21.13 -11.82 12.86
N GLN A 40 -20.57 -12.39 13.93
CA GLN A 40 -20.06 -11.59 15.05
C GLN A 40 -18.86 -10.70 14.67
N SER A 41 -18.02 -11.16 13.73
CA SER A 41 -16.84 -10.39 13.32
C SER A 41 -17.18 -9.16 12.46
N ALA A 42 -18.22 -9.26 11.62
CA ALA A 42 -18.75 -8.13 10.87
C ALA A 42 -19.35 -7.09 11.84
N SER A 43 -20.13 -7.57 12.81
CA SER A 43 -20.77 -6.73 13.83
C SER A 43 -19.79 -5.89 14.67
N LEU A 44 -18.59 -6.40 14.96
CA LEU A 44 -17.57 -5.65 15.72
C LEU A 44 -16.94 -4.52 14.91
N MET A 45 -16.66 -4.76 13.63
CA MET A 45 -16.11 -3.73 12.74
C MET A 45 -17.12 -2.62 12.47
N ASP A 46 -18.38 -2.98 12.27
CA ASP A 46 -19.45 -2.05 11.91
C ASP A 46 -19.61 -0.90 12.92
N THR A 47 -19.40 -1.18 14.21
CA THR A 47 -19.51 -0.18 15.29
C THR A 47 -18.22 0.56 15.60
N LYS A 48 -17.08 0.11 15.03
CA LYS A 48 -15.79 0.76 15.24
C LYS A 48 -15.75 2.07 14.46
N LEU A 49 -15.17 3.12 15.07
CA LEU A 49 -14.88 4.36 14.34
C LEU A 49 -14.04 4.06 13.10
N LEU A 50 -14.38 4.71 11.99
CA LEU A 50 -13.70 4.54 10.70
C LEU A 50 -12.21 4.86 10.82
N THR A 51 -11.87 5.93 11.53
CA THR A 51 -10.51 6.40 11.83
C THR A 51 -9.70 5.46 12.72
N LEU A 52 -10.36 4.48 13.35
CA LEU A 52 -9.74 3.43 14.16
C LEU A 52 -9.80 2.05 13.48
N SER A 53 -10.40 1.98 12.29
CA SER A 53 -10.48 0.77 11.48
C SER A 53 -9.21 0.62 10.64
N PRO A 54 -8.59 -0.57 10.60
CA PRO A 54 -7.38 -0.78 9.82
C PRO A 54 -7.70 -1.00 8.33
N PHE A 55 -7.02 -0.25 7.47
CA PHE A 55 -7.01 -0.39 6.03
C PHE A 55 -5.58 -0.62 5.54
N LEU A 56 -5.45 -1.55 4.60
CA LEU A 56 -4.24 -1.67 3.80
C LEU A 56 -4.33 -0.65 2.66
N MET A 57 -3.37 0.28 2.63
CA MET A 57 -3.31 1.37 1.67
C MET A 57 -2.20 1.13 0.65
N ALA A 58 -2.50 1.34 -0.63
CA ALA A 58 -1.47 1.38 -1.67
C ALA A 58 -0.89 2.80 -1.76
N HIS A 59 0.42 2.91 -1.54
CA HIS A 59 1.19 4.15 -1.70
C HIS A 59 1.25 4.59 -3.16
N ASP A 60 1.06 5.87 -3.43
CA ASP A 60 1.15 6.47 -4.77
C ASP A 60 0.42 5.61 -5.81
N ALA A 61 -0.83 5.25 -5.51
CA ALA A 61 -1.50 4.10 -6.09
C ALA A 61 -1.58 4.13 -7.63
N GLY A 62 -1.68 5.33 -8.21
CA GLY A 62 -1.70 5.54 -9.66
C GLY A 62 -0.39 5.15 -10.37
N SER A 63 0.72 5.02 -9.66
CA SER A 63 2.03 4.67 -10.23
C SER A 63 2.04 3.29 -10.89
N GLY A 64 1.10 2.40 -10.52
CA GLY A 64 0.92 1.10 -11.16
C GLY A 64 0.66 1.13 -12.66
N TYR A 65 0.21 2.28 -13.19
CA TYR A 65 0.02 2.50 -14.62
C TYR A 65 1.30 2.95 -15.36
N LEU A 66 2.40 3.18 -14.66
CA LEU A 66 3.70 3.46 -15.29
C LEU A 66 4.21 2.22 -16.03
N GLY A 67 4.73 2.43 -17.24
CA GLY A 67 5.48 1.42 -17.97
C GLY A 67 6.92 1.29 -17.45
N GLU A 68 7.74 0.57 -18.20
CA GLU A 68 9.17 0.42 -17.91
C GLU A 68 9.95 1.71 -18.19
N GLY A 69 11.16 1.81 -17.62
CA GLY A 69 12.09 2.92 -17.84
C GLY A 69 12.86 3.27 -16.58
N LEU A 70 14.01 3.95 -16.72
CA LEU A 70 14.86 4.25 -15.57
C LEU A 70 14.16 5.15 -14.55
N VAL A 71 13.50 6.23 -15.00
CA VAL A 71 12.74 7.10 -14.09
C VAL A 71 11.59 6.33 -13.45
N ASN A 72 10.84 5.59 -14.26
CA ASN A 72 9.72 4.79 -13.76
C ASN A 72 10.15 3.72 -12.76
N ALA A 73 11.35 3.14 -12.88
CA ALA A 73 11.89 2.18 -11.91
C ALA A 73 12.01 2.77 -10.49
N TRP A 74 12.09 4.08 -10.36
CA TRP A 74 12.22 4.82 -9.09
C TRP A 74 11.04 5.74 -8.81
N THR A 75 9.93 5.54 -9.52
CA THR A 75 8.68 6.27 -9.32
C THR A 75 7.49 5.30 -9.22
N LYS A 76 7.63 4.10 -9.78
CA LYS A 76 6.62 3.06 -9.74
C LYS A 76 6.65 2.37 -8.38
N THR A 77 5.63 2.66 -7.57
CA THR A 77 5.42 2.11 -6.23
C THR A 77 4.48 0.91 -6.23
N GLN A 78 3.67 0.72 -7.29
CA GLN A 78 2.77 -0.43 -7.43
C GLN A 78 3.03 -1.20 -8.73
N SER A 79 2.79 -2.52 -8.72
CA SER A 79 3.02 -3.40 -9.88
C SER A 79 1.86 -3.44 -10.87
N GLY A 80 0.67 -2.98 -10.49
CA GLY A 80 -0.54 -3.04 -11.30
C GLY A 80 -1.52 -1.89 -11.06
N GLY A 81 -2.52 -1.73 -11.92
CA GLY A 81 -3.56 -0.69 -11.79
C GLY A 81 -4.47 -0.90 -10.57
N LEU A 82 -5.36 0.07 -10.29
CA LEU A 82 -6.11 0.11 -9.03
C LEU A 82 -7.00 -1.12 -8.79
N ARG A 83 -7.64 -1.66 -9.83
CA ARG A 83 -8.41 -2.91 -9.71
C ARG A 83 -7.55 -4.08 -9.23
N GLN A 84 -6.36 -4.27 -9.83
CA GLN A 84 -5.44 -5.33 -9.42
C GLN A 84 -4.97 -5.11 -7.97
N GLN A 85 -4.76 -3.87 -7.56
CA GLN A 85 -4.41 -3.56 -6.17
C GLN A 85 -5.54 -3.98 -5.19
N LEU A 86 -6.82 -3.81 -5.55
CA LEU A 86 -7.96 -4.30 -4.74
C LEU A 86 -7.99 -5.83 -4.64
N ASP A 87 -7.73 -6.52 -5.77
CA ASP A 87 -7.61 -7.98 -5.81
C ASP A 87 -6.43 -8.46 -4.93
N CYS A 88 -5.37 -7.66 -4.86
CA CYS A 88 -4.21 -7.86 -3.99
C CYS A 88 -4.45 -7.40 -2.53
N GLY A 89 -5.66 -6.99 -2.17
CA GLY A 89 -6.05 -6.73 -0.78
C GLY A 89 -6.06 -5.26 -0.35
N ALA A 90 -5.74 -4.31 -1.23
CA ALA A 90 -5.91 -2.89 -0.94
C ALA A 90 -7.37 -2.58 -0.58
N ARG A 91 -7.57 -1.69 0.39
CA ARG A 91 -8.89 -1.10 0.71
C ARG A 91 -8.82 0.42 0.89
N ALA A 92 -7.63 0.99 0.74
CA ALA A 92 -7.42 2.43 0.66
C ALA A 92 -6.36 2.75 -0.40
N PHE A 93 -6.42 3.96 -0.95
CA PHE A 93 -5.47 4.44 -1.96
C PHE A 93 -4.97 5.83 -1.60
N ASP A 94 -3.64 6.01 -1.61
CA ASP A 94 -3.04 7.34 -1.75
C ASP A 94 -3.14 7.78 -3.20
N ALA A 95 -4.07 8.70 -3.46
CA ALA A 95 -4.45 9.10 -4.80
C ALA A 95 -3.92 10.51 -5.11
N ARG A 96 -2.94 10.59 -6.02
CA ARG A 96 -2.27 11.83 -6.43
C ARG A 96 -2.65 12.23 -7.87
N PRO A 97 -3.77 12.96 -8.08
CA PRO A 97 -4.13 13.47 -9.40
C PRO A 97 -3.41 14.79 -9.72
N THR A 98 -3.27 15.09 -11.01
CA THR A 98 -2.77 16.37 -11.52
C THR A 98 -3.54 16.83 -12.75
N MET A 99 -3.68 18.14 -12.91
CA MET A 99 -4.24 18.74 -14.13
C MET A 99 -3.15 18.97 -15.17
N HIS A 100 -3.08 18.05 -16.13
CA HIS A 100 -2.16 18.14 -17.26
C HIS A 100 -2.76 18.96 -18.41
N PRO A 101 -2.01 19.91 -19.01
CA PRO A 101 -2.54 20.83 -20.03
C PRO A 101 -3.08 20.13 -21.28
N LYS A 102 -2.49 18.99 -21.67
CA LYS A 102 -2.91 18.22 -22.86
C LYS A 102 -3.90 17.09 -22.55
N TYR A 103 -3.81 16.50 -21.35
CA TYR A 103 -4.49 15.23 -21.04
C TYR A 103 -5.64 15.40 -20.03
N GLY A 104 -5.82 16.61 -19.48
CA GLY A 104 -6.77 16.87 -18.42
C GLY A 104 -6.32 16.22 -17.11
N LEU A 105 -7.28 15.72 -16.34
CA LEU A 105 -7.03 15.11 -15.05
C LEU A 105 -6.42 13.70 -15.20
N ILE A 106 -5.15 13.57 -14.84
CA ILE A 106 -4.38 12.33 -14.87
C ILE A 106 -3.74 12.07 -13.50
N TRP A 107 -3.01 10.96 -13.37
CA TRP A 107 -2.21 10.66 -12.19
C TRP A 107 -0.81 11.30 -12.27
N HIS A 108 -0.17 11.49 -11.12
CA HIS A 108 1.25 11.82 -11.03
C HIS A 108 1.89 11.22 -9.78
N HIS A 109 3.22 11.20 -9.77
CA HIS A 109 4.02 10.98 -8.57
C HIS A 109 5.21 11.96 -8.63
N GLY A 110 5.23 12.94 -7.73
CA GLY A 110 6.18 14.06 -7.81
C GLY A 110 6.01 14.81 -9.12
N ILE A 111 7.07 14.96 -9.92
CA ILE A 111 6.98 15.57 -11.27
C ILE A 111 6.60 14.61 -12.38
N VAL A 112 6.54 13.31 -12.10
CA VAL A 112 6.32 12.32 -13.14
C VAL A 112 4.82 12.23 -13.42
N ASN A 113 4.44 12.71 -14.61
CA ASN A 113 3.09 12.53 -15.11
C ASN A 113 2.85 11.08 -15.50
N ILE A 114 1.78 10.51 -15.00
CA ILE A 114 1.33 9.16 -15.34
C ILE A 114 0.15 9.35 -16.27
N HIS A 115 0.36 9.14 -17.58
CA HIS A 115 -0.63 9.40 -18.64
C HIS A 115 -1.80 8.40 -18.67
N HIS A 116 -2.43 8.20 -17.52
CA HIS A 116 -3.65 7.43 -17.32
C HIS A 116 -4.68 8.37 -16.70
N ARG A 117 -5.90 8.40 -17.26
CA ARG A 117 -6.95 9.32 -16.82
C ARG A 117 -7.46 8.90 -15.45
N PHE A 118 -7.57 9.85 -14.53
CA PHE A 118 -8.08 9.62 -13.18
C PHE A 118 -9.48 8.98 -13.19
N GLU A 119 -10.36 9.47 -14.07
CA GLU A 119 -11.73 8.95 -14.22
C GLU A 119 -11.76 7.46 -14.61
N MET A 120 -10.85 6.99 -15.46
CA MET A 120 -10.81 5.59 -15.87
C MET A 120 -10.51 4.67 -14.68
N SER A 121 -9.55 5.07 -13.84
CA SER A 121 -9.21 4.33 -12.62
C SER A 121 -10.33 4.37 -11.57
N LEU A 122 -11.09 5.47 -11.49
CA LEU A 122 -12.28 5.54 -10.62
C LEU A 122 -13.34 4.52 -11.05
N VAL A 123 -13.61 4.44 -12.35
CA VAL A 123 -14.55 3.45 -12.92
C VAL A 123 -14.07 2.01 -12.66
N ASP A 124 -12.76 1.75 -12.75
CA ASP A 124 -12.19 0.44 -12.40
C ASP A 124 -12.47 0.05 -10.94
N ILE A 125 -12.36 1.00 -10.00
CA ILE A 125 -12.69 0.76 -8.58
C ILE A 125 -14.20 0.48 -8.44
N MET A 126 -15.06 1.28 -9.08
CA MET A 126 -16.51 1.12 -8.98
C MET A 126 -16.98 -0.25 -9.49
N HIS A 127 -16.47 -0.70 -10.63
CA HIS A 127 -16.76 -2.05 -11.13
C HIS A 127 -16.25 -3.15 -10.19
N TRP A 128 -15.13 -2.92 -9.50
CA TRP A 128 -14.66 -3.86 -8.48
C TRP A 128 -15.61 -3.87 -7.27
N CYS A 129 -16.06 -2.71 -6.79
CA CYS A 129 -17.01 -2.60 -5.68
C CYS A 129 -18.36 -3.26 -6.00
N GLU A 130 -18.86 -3.12 -7.23
CA GLU A 130 -20.08 -3.81 -7.70
C GLU A 130 -19.96 -5.33 -7.53
N ALA A 131 -18.81 -5.90 -7.87
CA ALA A 131 -18.53 -7.32 -7.71
C ALA A 131 -18.27 -7.74 -6.24
N HIS A 132 -18.08 -6.78 -5.33
CA HIS A 132 -17.74 -7.00 -3.93
C HIS A 132 -18.60 -6.10 -3.01
N PRO A 133 -19.93 -6.30 -2.98
CA PRO A 133 -20.86 -5.32 -2.41
C PRO A 133 -20.72 -5.09 -0.90
N SER A 134 -20.05 -6.01 -0.18
CA SER A 134 -19.79 -5.91 1.26
C SER A 134 -18.50 -5.15 1.59
N GLU A 135 -17.72 -4.73 0.60
CA GLU A 135 -16.43 -4.09 0.81
C GLU A 135 -16.56 -2.55 0.75
N LEU A 136 -15.84 -1.88 1.64
CA LEU A 136 -15.64 -0.44 1.61
C LEU A 136 -14.24 -0.15 1.06
N VAL A 137 -14.18 0.73 0.06
CA VAL A 137 -12.92 1.24 -0.49
C VAL A 137 -12.81 2.73 -0.20
N LEU A 138 -11.63 3.15 0.27
CA LEU A 138 -11.31 4.55 0.50
C LEU A 138 -10.40 5.09 -0.61
N LEU A 139 -10.78 6.22 -1.20
CA LEU A 139 -9.95 6.95 -2.17
C LEU A 139 -9.50 8.27 -1.54
N MET A 140 -8.28 8.29 -1.01
CA MET A 140 -7.74 9.42 -0.25
C MET A 140 -6.99 10.35 -1.21
N ILE A 141 -7.58 11.49 -1.55
CA ILE A 141 -6.93 12.44 -2.46
C ILE A 141 -5.79 13.16 -1.73
N SER A 142 -4.60 13.10 -2.29
CA SER A 142 -3.43 13.81 -1.77
C SER A 142 -2.72 14.55 -2.90
N GLN A 143 -1.93 15.57 -2.54
CA GLN A 143 -1.08 16.35 -3.45
C GLN A 143 -1.71 16.72 -4.81
N CYS A 144 -2.99 17.12 -4.85
CA CYS A 144 -3.65 17.47 -6.11
C CYS A 144 -2.93 18.65 -6.78
N ALA A 145 -2.26 18.41 -7.91
CA ALA A 145 -1.37 19.38 -8.55
C ALA A 145 -1.99 20.06 -9.77
N GLY A 146 -1.61 21.32 -10.01
CA GLY A 146 -2.08 22.13 -11.14
C GLY A 146 -3.38 22.90 -10.86
N THR A 147 -3.59 23.98 -11.64
CA THR A 147 -4.73 24.89 -11.46
C THR A 147 -6.06 24.15 -11.66
N GLY A 148 -6.96 24.27 -10.68
CA GLY A 148 -8.29 23.65 -10.74
C GLY A 148 -8.30 22.13 -10.50
N CYS A 149 -7.19 21.51 -10.10
CA CYS A 149 -7.10 20.06 -9.89
C CYS A 149 -8.20 19.51 -8.99
N LEU A 150 -8.35 20.06 -7.78
CA LEU A 150 -9.33 19.53 -6.82
C LEU A 150 -10.77 19.71 -7.31
N GLN A 151 -11.03 20.77 -8.07
CA GLN A 151 -12.34 21.00 -8.67
C GLN A 151 -12.62 19.98 -9.79
N ALA A 152 -11.62 19.66 -10.61
CA ALA A 152 -11.74 18.61 -11.62
C ALA A 152 -11.96 17.23 -10.99
N VAL A 153 -11.24 16.88 -9.92
CA VAL A 153 -11.46 15.64 -9.15
C VAL A 153 -12.90 15.55 -8.64
N ARG A 154 -13.39 16.61 -8.00
CA ARG A 154 -14.76 16.69 -7.48
C ARG A 154 -15.81 16.62 -8.58
N ALA A 155 -15.54 17.18 -9.75
CA ALA A 155 -16.42 17.05 -10.91
C ALA A 155 -16.52 15.60 -11.40
N VAL A 156 -15.42 14.85 -11.38
CA VAL A 156 -15.43 13.40 -11.67
C VAL A 156 -16.25 12.65 -10.62
N PHE A 157 -16.08 12.94 -9.33
CA PHE A 157 -16.88 12.30 -8.27
C PHE A 157 -18.38 12.58 -8.43
N ALA A 158 -18.75 13.85 -8.67
CA ALA A 158 -20.14 14.23 -8.89
C ALA A 158 -20.74 13.53 -10.11
N LYS A 159 -19.98 13.43 -11.21
CA LYS A 159 -20.40 12.73 -12.43
C LYS A 159 -20.74 11.25 -12.18
N HIS A 160 -20.00 10.60 -11.29
CA HIS A 160 -20.14 9.17 -10.99
C HIS A 160 -20.93 8.87 -9.70
N ASN A 161 -21.55 9.90 -9.10
CA ASN A 161 -22.26 9.79 -7.82
C ASN A 161 -21.40 9.19 -6.68
N VAL A 162 -20.10 9.49 -6.67
CA VAL A 162 -19.19 9.08 -5.59
C VAL A 162 -19.25 10.10 -4.46
N ARG A 163 -19.47 9.63 -3.23
CA ARG A 163 -19.48 10.48 -2.04
C ARG A 163 -18.09 11.04 -1.77
N ASP A 164 -18.00 12.37 -1.69
CA ASP A 164 -16.78 13.11 -1.34
C ASP A 164 -16.92 13.71 0.06
N LEU A 165 -16.14 13.21 1.01
CA LEU A 165 -16.04 13.73 2.36
C LEU A 165 -14.91 14.76 2.44
N ARG A 166 -15.27 15.98 2.84
CA ARG A 166 -14.38 17.15 2.86
C ARG A 166 -14.02 17.63 4.26
N GLU A 167 -14.90 17.41 5.22
CA GLU A 167 -14.74 17.89 6.59
C GLU A 167 -14.13 16.79 7.44
N CYS A 168 -12.86 16.94 7.80
CA CYS A 168 -12.13 15.88 8.48
C CYS A 168 -12.69 15.53 9.86
N ASP A 169 -13.33 16.48 10.53
CA ASP A 169 -13.94 16.22 11.84
C ASP A 169 -15.12 15.26 11.72
N THR A 170 -15.86 15.29 10.60
CA THR A 170 -16.93 14.33 10.34
C THR A 170 -16.40 12.89 10.28
N LEU A 171 -15.17 12.65 9.81
CA LEU A 171 -14.61 11.29 9.77
C LEU A 171 -14.46 10.69 11.16
N GLY A 172 -14.16 11.53 12.16
CA GLY A 172 -13.97 11.08 13.53
C GLY A 172 -15.23 10.53 14.19
N ASP A 173 -16.40 10.93 13.69
CA ASP A 173 -17.71 10.50 14.20
C ASP A 173 -18.31 9.33 13.42
N LEU A 174 -17.77 9.01 12.23
CA LEU A 174 -18.29 7.90 11.43
C LEU A 174 -17.82 6.56 11.99
N THR A 175 -18.77 5.65 12.22
CA THR A 175 -18.44 4.23 12.32
C THR A 175 -18.12 3.67 10.93
N TYR A 176 -17.52 2.47 10.88
CA TYR A 176 -17.29 1.76 9.62
C TYR A 176 -18.61 1.50 8.87
N ALA A 177 -19.69 1.15 9.59
CA ALA A 177 -21.00 0.96 8.99
C ALA A 177 -21.58 2.26 8.44
N ASP A 178 -21.48 3.38 9.18
CA ASP A 178 -21.94 4.68 8.69
C ASP A 178 -21.19 5.11 7.43
N ALA A 179 -19.87 4.92 7.43
CA ALA A 179 -19.03 5.21 6.27
C ALA A 179 -19.42 4.36 5.06
N THR A 180 -19.66 3.06 5.26
CA THR A 180 -20.11 2.14 4.21
C THR A 180 -21.46 2.58 3.64
N ALA A 181 -22.44 2.89 4.50
CA ALA A 181 -23.76 3.34 4.08
C ALA A 181 -23.70 4.67 3.30
N GLN A 182 -22.89 5.63 3.75
CA GLN A 182 -22.72 6.92 3.05
C GLN A 182 -21.95 6.79 1.74
N ALA A 183 -21.15 5.75 1.59
CA ALA A 183 -20.31 5.47 0.43
C ALA A 183 -20.97 4.56 -0.60
N ALA A 184 -22.22 4.13 -0.37
CA ALA A 184 -22.94 3.22 -1.24
C ALA A 184 -23.04 3.77 -2.67
N LEU A 185 -22.62 2.95 -3.64
CA LEU A 185 -22.70 3.28 -5.06
C LEU A 185 -24.05 2.84 -5.66
N PRO A 186 -24.58 3.55 -6.68
CA PRO A 186 -25.84 3.14 -7.34
C PRO A 186 -25.82 1.74 -7.94
N MET A 187 -24.64 1.25 -8.34
CA MET A 187 -24.44 -0.08 -8.92
C MET A 187 -24.14 -1.18 -7.88
N GLY A 188 -24.04 -0.83 -6.59
CA GLY A 188 -23.64 -1.74 -5.53
C GLY A 188 -22.19 -1.55 -5.08
N GLY A 189 -21.91 -2.03 -3.87
CA GLY A 189 -20.64 -1.79 -3.17
C GLY A 189 -20.49 -0.36 -2.65
N SER A 190 -19.34 -0.09 -2.03
CA SER A 190 -19.10 1.18 -1.33
C SER A 190 -17.74 1.77 -1.68
N LEU A 191 -17.74 3.05 -2.08
CA LEU A 191 -16.54 3.83 -2.37
C LEU A 191 -16.67 5.22 -1.74
N LEU A 192 -15.83 5.50 -0.74
CA LEU A 192 -15.75 6.80 -0.10
C LEU A 192 -14.52 7.55 -0.62
N ALA A 193 -14.73 8.68 -1.28
CA ALA A 193 -13.65 9.60 -1.59
C ALA A 193 -13.47 10.60 -0.45
N VAL A 194 -12.22 10.96 -0.16
CA VAL A 194 -11.90 11.96 0.86
C VAL A 194 -11.01 13.04 0.24
N THR A 195 -11.46 14.29 0.27
CA THR A 195 -10.72 15.46 -0.27
C THR A 195 -10.46 16.56 0.76
N GLY A 196 -10.71 16.28 2.04
CA GLY A 196 -10.38 17.21 3.11
C GLY A 196 -8.86 17.45 3.22
N PRO A 197 -8.43 18.56 3.82
CA PRO A 197 -7.01 18.88 3.93
C PRO A 197 -6.27 17.84 4.80
N PRO A 198 -4.99 17.54 4.51
CA PRO A 198 -4.17 16.74 5.42
C PRO A 198 -3.93 17.49 6.73
N ALA A 199 -3.67 16.77 7.82
CA ALA A 199 -3.37 17.37 9.12
C ALA A 199 -1.98 18.02 9.16
N GLN A 200 -1.05 17.49 8.39
CA GLN A 200 0.32 17.97 8.25
C GLN A 200 0.88 17.64 6.87
N SER A 201 2.01 18.27 6.51
CA SER A 201 2.71 17.95 5.26
C SER A 201 3.05 16.46 5.17
N GLY A 202 2.93 15.89 3.98
CA GLY A 202 3.23 14.47 3.74
C GLY A 202 2.10 13.49 4.08
N GLY A 203 0.93 13.99 4.51
CA GLY A 203 -0.27 13.15 4.69
C GLY A 203 -1.20 13.15 3.47
N VAL A 204 -2.03 12.11 3.37
CA VAL A 204 -3.23 12.10 2.51
C VAL A 204 -4.37 12.92 3.13
N ALA A 205 -5.48 13.07 2.40
CA ALA A 205 -6.65 13.78 2.91
C ALA A 205 -7.07 13.32 4.32
N CYS A 206 -7.27 14.27 5.23
CA CYS A 206 -7.71 14.00 6.60
C CYS A 206 -6.87 12.99 7.40
N SER A 207 -5.59 12.84 7.07
CA SER A 207 -4.65 12.03 7.83
C SER A 207 -3.49 12.85 8.39
N VAL A 208 -2.88 12.30 9.43
CA VAL A 208 -1.55 12.66 9.93
C VAL A 208 -0.53 11.80 9.19
N GLY A 209 0.21 12.39 8.25
CA GLY A 209 1.24 11.68 7.47
C GLY A 209 2.58 11.61 8.20
N ASN A 210 3.20 10.44 8.30
CA ASN A 210 4.48 10.27 8.99
C ASN A 210 5.64 10.09 8.01
N TYR A 211 5.70 10.97 7.01
CA TYR A 211 6.73 10.95 5.99
C TYR A 211 8.12 11.17 6.60
N ASP A 212 9.05 10.26 6.29
CA ASP A 212 10.44 10.34 6.70
C ASP A 212 11.35 10.02 5.50
N PRO A 213 12.00 11.02 4.88
CA PRO A 213 12.81 10.81 3.68
C PRO A 213 14.06 9.95 3.94
N SER A 214 14.39 9.66 5.21
CA SER A 214 15.52 8.79 5.56
C SER A 214 15.21 7.29 5.41
N GLN A 215 13.94 6.93 5.17
CA GLN A 215 13.44 5.55 5.02
C GLN A 215 13.74 4.97 3.64
N THR A 216 14.98 5.10 3.17
CA THR A 216 15.42 4.59 1.88
C THR A 216 15.85 3.12 1.99
N CYS A 217 15.60 2.30 0.97
CA CYS A 217 16.12 0.93 0.95
C CYS A 217 17.65 0.89 0.92
N ALA A 218 18.25 1.65 0.00
CA ALA A 218 19.68 1.70 -0.21
C ALA A 218 20.24 3.10 0.05
N GLY A 219 21.48 3.17 0.50
CA GLY A 219 22.16 4.44 0.73
C GLY A 219 23.57 4.23 1.24
N PHE A 220 24.21 5.31 1.68
CA PHE A 220 25.58 5.29 2.17
C PHE A 220 25.60 5.46 3.69
N VAL A 221 26.34 4.60 4.37
CA VAL A 221 26.62 4.76 5.80
C VAL A 221 27.65 5.88 5.92
N ARG A 222 27.32 6.99 6.59
CA ARG A 222 28.30 8.04 6.93
C ARG A 222 29.34 7.45 7.89
N ARG A 223 30.43 6.89 7.38
CA ARG A 223 31.61 6.51 8.19
C ARG A 223 32.55 7.70 8.34
N GLY A 224 32.11 8.71 9.09
CA GLY A 224 32.93 9.90 9.37
C GLY A 224 33.31 10.72 8.12
N ALA A 225 33.91 11.89 8.33
CA ALA A 225 34.21 12.84 7.25
C ALA A 225 35.36 12.40 6.32
N GLN A 226 36.05 11.28 6.60
CA GLN A 226 37.30 10.93 5.93
C GLN A 226 37.14 10.00 4.70
N ASP A 227 36.01 9.29 4.58
CA ASP A 227 35.79 8.34 3.47
C ASP A 227 34.94 8.88 2.31
N ALA A 228 34.51 10.15 2.37
CA ALA A 228 33.83 10.83 1.26
C ALA A 228 34.74 10.99 0.02
N SER A 229 36.05 10.75 0.18
CA SER A 229 37.05 10.89 -0.87
C SER A 229 37.11 9.75 -1.89
N SER A 230 36.41 8.63 -1.65
CA SER A 230 36.33 7.47 -2.56
C SER A 230 35.02 7.40 -3.36
N VAL A 231 33.95 8.09 -2.94
CA VAL A 231 32.66 8.21 -3.67
C VAL A 231 32.72 9.26 -4.81
N HIS A 232 33.92 9.63 -5.22
CA HIS A 232 34.30 11.04 -5.40
C HIS A 232 34.28 11.59 -6.84
N ALA A 233 33.74 10.84 -7.80
CA ALA A 233 33.58 11.31 -9.19
C ALA A 233 32.11 11.53 -9.59
N CYS A 234 31.23 10.57 -9.32
CA CYS A 234 29.81 10.68 -9.71
C CYS A 234 28.97 11.47 -8.70
N GLY A 235 29.26 11.38 -7.40
CA GLY A 235 28.44 12.04 -6.37
C GLY A 235 28.73 13.53 -6.17
N ARG A 236 29.95 14.00 -6.52
CA ARG A 236 30.40 15.38 -6.23
C ARG A 236 29.79 16.43 -7.16
N SER A 237 29.49 16.09 -8.41
CA SER A 237 28.88 17.01 -9.38
C SER A 237 27.35 17.04 -9.29
N ILE A 238 26.72 15.99 -8.75
CA ILE A 238 25.27 15.92 -8.53
C ILE A 238 24.88 16.73 -7.28
N LEU A 239 25.80 17.04 -6.37
CA LEU A 239 25.43 17.56 -5.05
C LEU A 239 26.36 18.68 -4.59
N HIS A 240 25.78 19.88 -4.49
CA HIS A 240 26.24 20.83 -3.50
C HIS A 240 25.94 20.27 -2.10
N GLU A 241 26.97 20.18 -1.26
CA GLU A 241 26.97 19.60 0.10
C GLU A 241 25.93 20.16 1.09
N ASN A 242 25.16 21.17 0.69
CA ASN A 242 24.20 21.88 1.53
C ASN A 242 22.75 21.81 1.01
N SER A 243 22.44 20.99 0.00
CA SER A 243 21.05 20.85 -0.40
C SER A 243 20.29 20.11 0.71
N PRO A 244 19.31 20.75 1.39
CA PRO A 244 18.52 20.06 2.39
C PRO A 244 17.91 18.81 1.78
N LEU A 245 17.78 17.74 2.57
CA LEU A 245 17.12 16.48 2.20
C LEU A 245 15.65 16.65 1.80
N THR A 246 15.15 17.88 1.72
CA THR A 246 13.92 18.24 1.03
C THR A 246 14.17 18.14 -0.47
N GLU A 247 13.65 17.10 -1.12
CA GLU A 247 13.72 16.87 -2.56
C GLU A 247 13.86 18.16 -3.39
N PRO A 248 15.06 18.55 -3.84
CA PRO A 248 15.14 19.10 -5.17
C PRO A 248 14.97 17.89 -6.09
N LEU A 249 13.88 17.92 -6.84
CA LEU A 249 13.72 17.08 -8.02
C LEU A 249 15.06 17.02 -8.76
N LEU A 250 15.52 15.81 -9.09
CA LEU A 250 16.73 15.65 -9.89
C LEU A 250 16.57 16.52 -11.15
N THR A 251 17.48 17.47 -11.34
CA THR A 251 17.53 18.29 -12.55
C THR A 251 17.80 17.39 -13.77
N SER A 252 17.46 17.87 -14.97
CA SER A 252 17.75 17.12 -16.20
C SER A 252 19.24 16.77 -16.34
N ASP A 253 20.12 17.63 -15.82
CA ASP A 253 21.57 17.41 -15.81
C ASP A 253 21.99 16.33 -14.81
N GLU A 254 21.40 16.32 -13.61
CA GLU A 254 21.64 15.27 -12.62
C GLU A 254 21.13 13.90 -13.12
N ILE A 255 19.98 13.86 -13.79
CA ILE A 255 19.47 12.65 -14.45
C ILE A 255 20.44 12.17 -15.54
N ALA A 256 20.92 13.07 -16.41
CA ALA A 256 21.86 12.72 -17.46
C ALA A 256 23.18 12.17 -16.90
N LEU A 257 23.67 12.75 -15.81
CA LEU A 257 24.87 12.30 -15.12
C LEU A 257 24.69 10.95 -14.41
N LEU A 258 23.54 10.71 -13.75
CA LEU A 258 23.20 9.40 -13.19
C LEU A 258 23.20 8.32 -14.27
N GLN A 259 22.60 8.61 -15.42
CA GLN A 259 22.60 7.71 -16.56
C GLN A 259 24.01 7.46 -17.11
N ASP A 260 24.87 8.48 -17.16
CA ASP A 260 26.26 8.33 -17.58
C ASP A 260 27.06 7.45 -16.63
N CYS A 261 26.92 7.68 -15.32
CA CYS A 261 27.56 6.88 -14.27
C CYS A 261 27.11 5.41 -14.30
N ALA A 262 25.83 5.15 -14.58
CA ALA A 262 25.30 3.81 -14.76
C ALA A 262 25.84 3.13 -16.03
N ARG A 263 25.94 3.86 -17.14
CA ARG A 263 26.41 3.32 -18.44
C ARG A 263 27.92 3.08 -18.50
N ASN A 264 28.72 3.97 -17.93
CA ASN A 264 30.18 3.96 -18.10
C ASN A 264 30.93 3.10 -17.06
N GLY A 265 30.22 2.35 -16.21
CA GLY A 265 30.81 1.39 -15.28
C GLY A 265 31.69 1.99 -14.16
N SER A 266 31.81 3.31 -14.07
CA SER A 266 32.60 4.00 -13.01
C SER A 266 32.06 3.74 -11.60
N ILE A 267 30.82 3.26 -11.51
CA ILE A 267 30.12 2.82 -10.31
C ILE A 267 30.67 1.52 -9.70
N SER A 268 31.31 0.64 -10.50
CA SER A 268 31.93 -0.60 -10.01
C SER A 268 33.04 -0.37 -8.97
N LYS A 269 33.51 0.89 -8.85
CA LYS A 269 34.52 1.36 -7.90
C LYS A 269 33.95 1.84 -6.57
N VAL A 270 32.63 1.91 -6.42
CA VAL A 270 32.01 2.27 -5.14
C VAL A 270 32.23 1.12 -4.15
N ASP A 271 32.86 1.42 -3.02
CA ASP A 271 33.02 0.44 -1.95
C ASP A 271 31.64 0.04 -1.42
N LYS A 272 31.23 -1.19 -1.75
CA LYS A 272 29.96 -1.77 -1.29
C LYS A 272 29.91 -1.89 0.22
N SER A 273 31.05 -1.92 0.92
CA SER A 273 31.13 -1.96 2.38
C SER A 273 30.70 -0.64 3.06
N ALA A 274 30.68 0.46 2.30
CA ALA A 274 30.21 1.77 2.73
C ALA A 274 28.72 2.01 2.43
N ALA A 275 28.06 1.11 1.69
CA ALA A 275 26.65 1.22 1.34
C ALA A 275 25.80 0.23 2.17
N TYR A 276 24.66 0.69 2.67
CA TYR A 276 23.62 -0.20 3.18
C TYR A 276 22.61 -0.51 2.07
N GLY A 277 21.91 -1.62 2.22
CA GLY A 277 20.72 -1.94 1.46
C GLY A 277 19.74 -2.73 2.31
N CYS A 278 18.47 -2.70 1.94
CA CYS A 278 17.39 -3.27 2.72
C CYS A 278 17.15 -4.76 2.44
N TRP A 279 17.96 -5.39 1.58
CA TRP A 279 17.73 -6.76 1.13
C TRP A 279 18.22 -7.78 2.15
N ARG A 280 17.59 -8.96 2.16
CA ARG A 280 17.95 -10.04 3.10
C ARG A 280 19.39 -10.53 2.99
N THR A 281 20.04 -10.26 1.86
CA THR A 281 21.42 -10.64 1.59
C THR A 281 22.43 -9.56 1.99
N ASP A 282 21.99 -8.36 2.34
CA ASP A 282 22.88 -7.26 2.71
C ASP A 282 23.28 -7.32 4.19
N THR A 283 24.58 -7.14 4.46
CA THR A 283 25.14 -7.16 5.82
C THR A 283 24.59 -6.07 6.74
N PHE A 284 24.10 -4.96 6.16
CA PHE A 284 23.57 -3.80 6.88
C PHE A 284 22.05 -3.63 6.72
N GLN A 285 21.32 -4.72 6.49
CA GLN A 285 19.85 -4.69 6.35
C GLN A 285 19.16 -4.13 7.60
N ASP A 286 19.74 -4.35 8.77
CA ASP A 286 19.26 -3.87 10.06
C ASP A 286 19.16 -2.34 10.13
N VAL A 287 20.02 -1.61 9.40
CA VAL A 287 20.01 -0.14 9.39
C VAL A 287 18.69 0.42 8.83
N PRO A 288 18.31 0.19 7.56
CA PRO A 288 17.05 0.72 7.02
C PRO A 288 15.83 0.10 7.71
N ILE A 289 15.88 -1.17 8.14
CA ILE A 289 14.76 -1.80 8.86
C ILE A 289 14.57 -1.23 10.27
N GLY A 290 15.65 -0.96 10.99
CA GLY A 290 15.59 -0.35 12.33
C GLY A 290 15.03 1.08 12.28
N ARG A 291 15.40 1.86 11.25
CA ARG A 291 14.81 3.18 10.99
C ARG A 291 13.32 3.07 10.72
N MET A 292 12.90 2.13 9.87
CA MET A 292 11.50 1.91 9.53
C MET A 292 10.70 1.55 10.79
N LEU A 293 11.19 0.61 11.59
CA LEU A 293 10.53 0.20 12.83
C LEU A 293 10.38 1.36 13.82
N THR A 294 11.41 2.19 13.96
CA THR A 294 11.36 3.37 14.84
C THR A 294 10.27 4.35 14.38
N GLN A 295 10.19 4.60 13.06
CA GLN A 295 9.16 5.48 12.49
C GLN A 295 7.75 4.87 12.64
N LEU A 296 7.59 3.57 12.39
CA LEU A 296 6.30 2.89 12.50
C LEU A 296 5.82 2.81 13.96
N ASP A 297 6.72 2.58 14.92
CA ASP A 297 6.38 2.62 16.34
C ASP A 297 5.93 4.01 16.79
N ALA A 298 6.61 5.06 16.31
CA ALA A 298 6.21 6.45 16.57
C ALA A 298 4.84 6.77 15.95
N ALA A 299 4.61 6.34 14.71
CA ALA A 299 3.33 6.51 14.02
C ALA A 299 2.19 5.79 14.74
N ALA A 300 2.40 4.55 15.17
CA ALA A 300 1.42 3.78 15.93
C ALA A 300 1.10 4.43 17.29
N ALA A 301 2.13 4.94 18.00
CA ALA A 301 1.95 5.66 19.25
C ALA A 301 1.22 6.99 19.10
N ALA A 302 1.29 7.61 17.91
CA ALA A 302 0.59 8.85 17.59
C ALA A 302 -0.88 8.65 17.18
N ILE A 303 -1.37 7.41 17.10
CA ILE A 303 -2.80 7.16 16.85
C ILE A 303 -3.60 7.63 18.07
N GLY A 304 -4.24 8.79 17.91
CA GLY A 304 -5.01 9.44 18.96
C GLY A 304 -6.40 8.85 19.16
N ASN A 305 -7.29 9.67 19.72
CA ASN A 305 -8.68 9.33 20.07
C ASN A 305 -9.62 9.06 18.88
N GLY A 306 -9.10 8.94 17.66
CA GLY A 306 -9.91 8.65 16.48
C GLY A 306 -10.55 9.86 15.80
N THR A 307 -10.07 11.08 16.02
CA THR A 307 -10.55 12.24 15.23
C THR A 307 -10.04 12.26 13.78
N ARG A 308 -8.90 11.61 13.51
CA ARG A 308 -8.26 11.59 12.17
C ARG A 308 -7.61 10.25 11.89
N PHE A 309 -7.32 10.01 10.61
CA PHE A 309 -6.44 8.91 10.24
C PHE A 309 -4.98 9.24 10.60
N THR A 310 -4.17 8.20 10.77
CA THR A 310 -2.72 8.27 10.95
C THR A 310 -2.11 7.36 9.89
N GLN A 311 -1.10 7.80 9.16
CA GLN A 311 -0.45 6.93 8.18
C GLN A 311 0.78 6.29 8.80
N MET A 312 0.75 4.96 8.90
CA MET A 312 1.94 4.15 9.08
C MET A 312 2.50 3.82 7.69
N GLN A 313 3.49 4.60 7.25
CA GLN A 313 4.11 4.46 5.94
C GLN A 313 5.21 3.41 6.00
N ALA A 314 4.86 2.16 5.72
CA ALA A 314 5.77 1.03 5.71
C ALA A 314 6.26 0.75 4.29
N LEU A 315 7.05 1.68 3.77
CA LEU A 315 7.44 1.72 2.37
C LEU A 315 8.85 2.32 2.22
N TRP A 316 9.54 1.96 1.14
CA TRP A 316 10.83 2.55 0.82
C TRP A 316 10.64 3.90 0.15
N GLN A 317 11.31 4.91 0.68
CA GLN A 317 11.36 6.27 0.15
C GLN A 317 12.55 6.43 -0.81
N GLU A 318 12.43 7.40 -1.70
CA GLU A 318 13.45 7.77 -2.64
C GLU A 318 14.18 9.05 -2.24
N SER A 319 15.47 9.06 -2.52
CA SER A 319 16.31 10.25 -2.55
C SER A 319 17.23 10.11 -3.75
N ALA A 320 17.82 11.21 -4.21
CA ALA A 320 18.84 11.18 -5.25
C ALA A 320 19.92 10.08 -4.99
N TRP A 321 20.32 9.94 -3.73
CA TRP A 321 21.30 8.94 -3.30
C TRP A 321 20.79 7.52 -3.33
N SER A 322 19.56 7.26 -2.85
CA SER A 322 19.03 5.90 -2.84
C SER A 322 18.72 5.42 -4.25
N VAL A 323 18.25 6.32 -5.12
CA VAL A 323 18.07 6.06 -6.56
C VAL A 323 19.38 5.68 -7.22
N LEU A 324 20.45 6.45 -6.97
CA LEU A 324 21.79 6.12 -7.47
C LEU A 324 22.25 4.76 -6.91
N ALA A 325 22.25 4.59 -5.59
CA ALA A 325 22.73 3.39 -4.92
C ALA A 325 21.97 2.12 -5.35
N GLY A 326 20.65 2.22 -5.53
CA GLY A 326 19.83 1.13 -6.02
C GLY A 326 20.04 0.85 -7.51
N SER A 327 20.20 1.89 -8.34
CA SER A 327 20.46 1.74 -9.79
C SER A 327 21.79 1.04 -10.05
N VAL A 328 22.84 1.38 -9.29
CA VAL A 328 24.15 0.71 -9.27
C VAL A 328 24.01 -0.80 -9.09
N ARG A 329 23.01 -1.20 -8.29
CA ARG A 329 22.76 -2.58 -7.91
C ARG A 329 21.67 -3.22 -8.77
N ASN A 330 21.33 -2.60 -9.91
CA ASN A 330 20.29 -3.05 -10.85
C ASN A 330 18.97 -3.36 -10.12
N SER A 331 18.53 -2.40 -9.30
CA SER A 331 17.27 -2.47 -8.57
C SER A 331 16.25 -1.43 -9.08
N SER A 332 15.09 -1.44 -8.45
CA SER A 332 13.97 -0.51 -8.61
C SER A 332 13.21 -0.46 -7.28
N LEU A 333 12.28 0.47 -7.10
CA LEU A 333 11.52 0.55 -5.87
C LEU A 333 10.68 -0.71 -5.59
N LEU A 334 10.05 -1.28 -6.62
CA LEU A 334 9.32 -2.55 -6.50
C LEU A 334 10.25 -3.71 -6.16
N GLN A 335 11.43 -3.75 -6.78
CA GLN A 335 12.41 -4.80 -6.47
C GLN A 335 13.00 -4.63 -5.06
N ASP A 336 13.18 -3.41 -4.59
CA ASP A 336 13.63 -3.11 -3.24
C ASP A 336 12.62 -3.57 -2.19
N GLU A 337 11.33 -3.31 -2.43
CA GLU A 337 10.25 -3.85 -1.62
C GLU A 337 10.31 -5.39 -1.59
N SER A 338 10.23 -6.05 -2.75
CA SER A 338 10.18 -7.52 -2.79
C SER A 338 11.45 -8.20 -2.25
N ARG A 339 12.64 -7.69 -2.57
CA ARG A 339 13.91 -8.28 -2.11
C ARG A 339 14.19 -8.05 -0.63
N SER A 340 13.66 -6.97 -0.07
CA SER A 340 13.65 -6.78 1.39
C SER A 340 12.71 -7.76 2.09
N GLY A 341 11.61 -8.11 1.41
CA GLY A 341 10.51 -8.87 1.98
C GLY A 341 9.79 -8.08 3.07
N LEU A 342 9.71 -6.75 2.91
CA LEU A 342 9.12 -5.81 3.86
C LEU A 342 7.68 -6.20 4.19
N ASN A 343 6.85 -6.46 3.18
CA ASN A 343 5.46 -6.88 3.40
C ASN A 343 5.35 -8.19 4.21
N SER A 344 6.29 -9.12 4.05
CA SER A 344 6.32 -10.34 4.87
C SER A 344 6.74 -10.06 6.32
N MET A 345 7.68 -9.14 6.55
CA MET A 345 8.06 -8.72 7.90
C MET A 345 6.92 -7.98 8.61
N LEU A 346 6.24 -7.09 7.90
CA LEU A 346 5.04 -6.40 8.40
C LEU A 346 3.96 -7.40 8.81
N GLU A 347 3.67 -8.41 7.98
CA GLU A 347 2.73 -9.47 8.33
C GLU A 347 3.11 -10.15 9.66
N MET A 348 4.38 -10.52 9.82
CA MET A 348 4.87 -11.13 11.06
C MET A 348 4.70 -10.20 12.26
N TRP A 349 5.01 -8.91 12.14
CA TRP A 349 4.87 -7.95 13.23
C TRP A 349 3.41 -7.69 13.60
N LEU A 350 2.50 -7.63 12.62
CA LEU A 350 1.06 -7.52 12.83
C LEU A 350 0.51 -8.73 13.58
N ARG A 351 0.85 -9.94 13.13
CA ARG A 351 0.42 -11.19 13.79
C ARG A 351 1.03 -11.35 15.18
N GLY A 352 2.26 -10.89 15.35
CA GLY A 352 2.94 -10.79 16.64
C GLY A 352 2.41 -9.67 17.55
N LYS A 353 1.39 -8.92 17.10
CA LYS A 353 0.76 -7.81 17.83
C LYS A 353 1.77 -6.76 18.30
N ARG A 354 2.76 -6.44 17.47
CA ARG A 354 3.72 -5.36 17.77
C ARG A 354 2.99 -4.04 18.06
N TRP A 355 1.92 -3.79 17.33
CA TRP A 355 1.07 -2.62 17.47
C TRP A 355 -0.35 -3.06 17.84
N SER A 356 -0.92 -2.45 18.87
CA SER A 356 -2.30 -2.71 19.31
C SER A 356 -3.34 -2.04 18.41
N GLN A 357 -2.92 -1.02 17.66
CA GLN A 357 -3.82 -0.21 16.86
C GLN A 357 -3.10 0.27 15.60
N ILE A 358 -3.82 0.19 14.48
CA ILE A 358 -3.43 0.66 13.16
C ILE A 358 -4.70 1.13 12.47
N ASN A 359 -4.61 2.23 11.74
CA ASN A 359 -5.66 2.69 10.83
C ASN A 359 -5.18 2.63 9.38
N PHE A 360 -4.19 3.41 8.93
CA PHE A 360 -3.60 3.22 7.60
C PHE A 360 -2.23 2.56 7.70
N LEU A 361 -2.13 1.35 7.16
CA LEU A 361 -0.85 0.74 6.82
C LEU A 361 -0.62 0.93 5.32
N GLU A 362 0.22 1.88 4.98
CA GLU A 362 0.54 2.24 3.60
C GLU A 362 1.81 1.54 3.14
N VAL A 363 1.73 0.83 2.01
CA VAL A 363 2.82 -0.01 1.50
C VAL A 363 3.08 0.21 0.01
N ASN A 364 4.34 -0.03 -0.39
CA ASN A 364 4.69 -0.28 -1.78
C ASN A 364 4.32 -1.71 -2.18
N ASN A 365 4.14 -1.93 -3.48
CA ASN A 365 3.98 -3.22 -4.13
C ASN A 365 2.98 -4.15 -3.43
N ILE A 366 1.73 -3.69 -3.31
CA ILE A 366 0.72 -4.38 -2.51
C ILE A 366 0.45 -5.82 -2.97
N CYS A 367 0.74 -6.16 -4.23
CA CYS A 367 0.61 -7.52 -4.74
C CYS A 367 1.68 -8.49 -4.20
N ASP A 368 2.74 -7.99 -3.56
CA ASP A 368 3.68 -8.83 -2.82
C ASP A 368 3.20 -9.03 -1.38
N GLY A 369 2.28 -9.97 -1.19
CA GLY A 369 1.80 -10.38 0.13
C GLY A 369 0.62 -9.58 0.70
N GLY A 370 0.05 -8.64 -0.05
CA GLY A 370 -1.09 -7.81 0.38
C GLY A 370 -2.29 -8.57 0.94
N PRO A 371 -2.74 -9.72 0.38
CA PRO A 371 -3.84 -10.48 0.96
C PRO A 371 -3.53 -10.93 2.39
N ARG A 372 -2.29 -11.36 2.67
CA ARG A 372 -1.89 -11.78 4.02
C ARG A 372 -1.77 -10.61 4.98
N LEU A 373 -1.30 -9.45 4.50
CA LEU A 373 -1.28 -8.20 5.28
C LEU A 373 -2.69 -7.75 5.66
N ARG A 374 -3.61 -7.73 4.69
CA ARG A 374 -5.01 -7.39 4.92
C ARG A 374 -5.64 -8.34 5.96
N ASP A 375 -5.38 -9.62 5.84
CA ASP A 375 -5.92 -10.61 6.78
C ASP A 375 -5.31 -10.42 8.20
N ALA A 376 -4.02 -10.09 8.31
CA ALA A 376 -3.39 -9.75 9.58
C ALA A 376 -3.99 -8.49 10.22
N LEU A 377 -4.24 -7.44 9.42
CA LEU A 377 -4.91 -6.21 9.85
C LEU A 377 -6.35 -6.46 10.33
N ARG A 378 -7.12 -7.26 9.60
CA ARG A 378 -8.48 -7.68 10.03
C ARG A 378 -8.44 -8.42 11.36
N GLY A 379 -7.42 -9.25 11.59
CA GLY A 379 -7.21 -9.93 12.86
C GLY A 379 -6.96 -8.98 14.05
N LEU A 380 -6.32 -7.82 13.83
CA LEU A 380 -6.20 -6.77 14.84
C LEU A 380 -7.55 -6.09 15.12
N ALA A 381 -8.35 -5.91 14.08
CA ALA A 381 -9.61 -5.19 14.15
C ALA A 381 -10.69 -5.95 14.95
N GLN A 382 -10.62 -7.27 14.96
CA GLN A 382 -11.54 -8.17 15.69
C GLN A 382 -11.19 -8.30 17.19
N GLN A 383 -10.11 -7.69 17.66
CA GLN A 383 -9.76 -7.70 19.08
C GLN A 383 -10.70 -6.72 19.81
N PRO A 384 -11.22 -7.07 21.00
CA PRO A 384 -11.85 -6.08 21.87
C PRO A 384 -10.87 -4.94 22.12
N SER A 385 -11.36 -3.70 22.09
CA SER A 385 -10.56 -2.57 22.58
C SER A 385 -10.12 -2.84 24.02
N PRO A 386 -8.84 -2.57 24.36
CA PRO A 386 -8.28 -2.88 25.68
C PRO A 386 -9.01 -2.17 26.82
#